data_AF-A0A7W7ZIY7-F1
#
_entry.id   AF-A0A7W7ZIY7-F1
#
_cell.length_a   1.000
_cell.length_b   1.000
_cell.length_c   1.000
_cell.angle_alpha   90.00
_cell.angle_beta   90.00
_cell.angle_gamma   90.00
#
_symmetry.space_group_name_H-M   'P 1'
#
loop_
_entity.id
_entity.type
_entity.pdbx_description
1 polymer ?
#
loop_
_entity_poly.entity_id
_entity_poly.type
_entity_poly.pdbx_seq_one_letter_code
_entity_poly.pdbx_strand_id
1 'polypeptide(L)'
;MALIGDLIYDIGMYNAADTEFYLQKGFRVIALEANPTLCREAEINYARYVDSGQLTILNRGVFSCSGPQHFVVNLARSDRSSFDSTWCPADPRSIIEVDCVTLDEVLDRFGTPYYMKIDIEHLDYVCIEALERQTDLPRFVSVETGRIDFIQRMSTLGYKRFKIISQVWNQTIALPFPALEGHYVHKRFTKYHSGPFGAETYGPWLSKDEVLEEMLHIEGGNYEGSRHKLLGCPEEAFRFNWYDAHASLE
;
A
#
# COMPACT_ATOMS: atom_id res chain seq x y z
N MET A 1 -6.81 -10.28 17.05
CA MET A 1 -5.54 -10.32 17.78
C MET A 1 -5.11 -8.89 18.11
N ALA A 2 -4.42 -8.65 19.23
CA ALA A 2 -4.07 -7.29 19.64
C ALA A 2 -3.25 -6.55 18.56
N LEU A 3 -3.62 -5.28 18.32
CA LEU A 3 -2.89 -4.35 17.47
C LEU A 3 -1.43 -4.21 17.94
N ILE A 4 -0.49 -4.30 17.01
CA ILE A 4 0.94 -4.16 17.27
C ILE A 4 1.41 -2.80 16.74
N GLY A 5 1.65 -1.86 17.67
CA GLY A 5 1.86 -0.45 17.36
C GLY A 5 3.12 -0.11 16.56
N ASP A 6 4.11 -1.01 16.50
CA ASP A 6 5.36 -0.84 15.77
C ASP A 6 5.47 -1.74 14.52
N LEU A 7 4.38 -2.38 14.11
CA LEU A 7 4.35 -3.34 13.00
C LEU A 7 3.72 -2.75 11.74
N ILE A 8 4.39 -2.92 10.60
CA ILE A 8 3.92 -2.54 9.28
C ILE A 8 3.88 -3.76 8.36
N TYR A 9 2.79 -3.88 7.59
CA TYR A 9 2.75 -4.81 6.46
C TYR A 9 2.96 -4.05 5.15
N ASP A 10 3.90 -4.54 4.35
CA ASP A 10 4.15 -4.10 2.97
C ASP A 10 3.74 -5.23 2.03
N ILE A 11 2.47 -5.24 1.61
CA ILE A 11 1.90 -6.28 0.75
C ILE A 11 2.08 -5.86 -0.71
N GLY A 12 2.92 -6.59 -1.44
CA GLY A 12 3.44 -6.15 -2.74
C GLY A 12 4.68 -5.27 -2.57
N MET A 13 5.69 -5.81 -1.88
CA MET A 13 6.93 -5.10 -1.52
C MET A 13 7.69 -4.57 -2.76
N TYR A 14 7.60 -5.26 -3.89
CA TYR A 14 8.32 -4.94 -5.11
C TYR A 14 9.84 -4.79 -4.87
N ASN A 15 10.41 -3.60 -5.08
CA ASN A 15 11.83 -3.33 -4.90
C ASN A 15 12.20 -2.88 -3.47
N ALA A 16 11.26 -3.00 -2.53
CA ALA A 16 11.41 -2.70 -1.10
C ALA A 16 11.75 -1.23 -0.77
N ALA A 17 11.47 -0.29 -1.68
CA ALA A 17 11.70 1.14 -1.43
C ALA A 17 10.82 1.70 -0.29
N ASP A 18 9.55 1.30 -0.23
CA ASP A 18 8.65 1.61 0.89
C ASP A 18 9.07 0.87 2.17
N THR A 19 9.33 -0.45 2.08
CA THR A 19 9.90 -1.24 3.17
C THR A 19 11.14 -0.58 3.80
N GLU A 20 12.10 -0.12 2.99
CA GLU A 20 13.29 0.58 3.50
C GLU A 20 12.89 1.84 4.29
N PHE A 21 11.96 2.62 3.76
CA PHE A 21 11.49 3.82 4.41
C PHE A 21 10.85 3.51 5.78
N TYR A 22 9.97 2.51 5.86
CA TYR A 22 9.37 2.05 7.11
C TYR A 22 10.42 1.59 8.13
N LEU A 23 11.44 0.85 7.70
CA LEU A 23 12.55 0.40 8.55
C LEU A 23 13.39 1.57 9.07
N GLN A 24 13.70 2.55 8.22
CA GLN A 24 14.43 3.78 8.62
C GLN A 24 13.63 4.60 9.65
N LYS A 25 12.29 4.54 9.57
CA LYS A 25 11.37 5.17 10.53
C LYS A 25 11.29 4.42 11.86
N GLY A 26 11.90 3.24 11.97
CA GLY A 26 12.02 2.46 13.22
C GLY A 26 10.98 1.35 13.38
N PHE A 27 10.14 1.09 12.37
CA PHE A 27 9.11 0.05 12.44
C PHE A 27 9.67 -1.34 12.15
N ARG A 28 8.98 -2.37 12.65
CA ARG A 28 9.14 -3.75 12.18
C ARG A 28 8.26 -3.95 10.95
N VAL A 29 8.77 -4.65 9.94
CA VAL A 29 8.09 -4.83 8.66
C VAL A 29 7.94 -6.31 8.34
N ILE A 30 6.72 -6.73 8.02
CA ILE A 30 6.46 -7.99 7.32
C ILE A 30 6.16 -7.63 5.86
N ALA A 31 7.08 -7.98 4.98
CA ALA A 31 6.98 -7.67 3.55
C ALA A 31 6.58 -8.92 2.77
N LEU A 32 5.53 -8.83 1.95
CA LEU A 32 5.07 -9.93 1.10
C LEU A 32 5.34 -9.60 -0.36
N GLU A 33 5.94 -10.54 -1.08
CA GLU A 33 6.25 -10.40 -2.50
C GLU A 33 6.22 -11.75 -3.21
N ALA A 34 5.53 -11.80 -4.35
CA ALA A 34 5.36 -13.01 -5.14
C ALA A 34 6.62 -13.34 -5.95
N ASN A 35 7.32 -12.33 -6.46
CA ASN A 35 8.49 -12.50 -7.31
C ASN A 35 9.73 -12.92 -6.49
N PRO A 36 10.21 -14.18 -6.64
CA PRO A 36 11.33 -14.70 -5.85
C PRO A 36 12.65 -13.97 -6.10
N THR A 37 12.82 -13.33 -7.26
CA THR A 37 14.03 -12.56 -7.56
C THR A 37 14.06 -11.28 -6.74
N LEU A 38 12.93 -10.56 -6.66
CA LEU A 38 12.82 -9.34 -5.86
C LEU A 38 12.97 -9.63 -4.36
N CYS A 39 12.42 -10.74 -3.86
CA CYS A 39 12.63 -11.17 -2.49
C CYS A 39 14.11 -11.39 -2.17
N ARG A 40 14.84 -12.13 -3.02
CA ARG A 40 16.28 -12.38 -2.83
C ARG A 40 17.09 -11.10 -2.87
N GLU A 41 16.77 -10.18 -3.78
CA GLU A 41 17.43 -8.88 -3.85
C GLU A 41 17.20 -8.08 -2.57
N ALA A 42 15.99 -8.06 -2.04
CA ALA A 42 15.68 -7.40 -0.78
C ALA A 42 16.39 -8.06 0.41
N GLU A 43 16.43 -9.39 0.49
CA GLU A 43 17.17 -10.12 1.53
C GLU A 43 18.66 -9.74 1.54
N ILE A 44 19.28 -9.59 0.36
CA ILE A 44 20.69 -9.20 0.25
C ILE A 44 20.88 -7.71 0.60
N ASN A 45 20.09 -6.82 0.00
CA ASN A 45 20.26 -5.38 0.14
C ASN A 45 19.92 -4.88 1.55
N TYR A 46 19.01 -5.58 2.23
CA TYR A 46 18.51 -5.23 3.57
C TYR A 46 18.85 -6.28 4.63
N ALA A 47 19.90 -7.09 4.40
CA ALA A 47 20.35 -8.16 5.29
C ALA A 47 20.45 -7.73 6.75
N ARG A 48 20.96 -6.51 7.02
CA ARG A 48 21.06 -5.98 8.40
C ARG A 48 19.72 -5.93 9.15
N TYR A 49 18.63 -5.68 8.44
CA TYR A 49 17.28 -5.60 9.01
C TYR A 49 16.64 -6.99 9.12
N VAL A 50 16.99 -7.90 8.20
CA VAL A 50 16.60 -9.31 8.28
C VAL A 50 17.28 -9.98 9.48
N ASP A 51 18.60 -9.80 9.61
CA ASP A 51 19.42 -10.37 10.69
C ASP A 51 18.98 -9.89 12.08
N SER A 52 18.52 -8.63 12.18
CA SER A 52 18.00 -8.08 13.44
C SER A 52 16.56 -8.51 13.76
N GLY A 53 15.86 -9.13 12.81
CA GLY A 53 14.43 -9.45 12.91
C GLY A 53 13.51 -8.24 12.75
N GLN A 54 14.04 -7.09 12.37
CA GLN A 54 13.21 -5.91 12.06
C GLN A 54 12.46 -6.05 10.74
N LEU A 55 13.03 -6.78 9.77
CA LEU A 55 12.40 -7.11 8.50
C LEU A 55 12.19 -8.63 8.39
N THR A 56 10.96 -9.06 8.11
CA THR A 56 10.66 -10.43 7.66
C THR A 56 10.12 -10.37 6.24
N ILE A 57 10.81 -11.02 5.30
CA ILE A 57 10.36 -11.13 3.91
C ILE A 57 9.68 -12.49 3.73
N LEU A 58 8.44 -12.47 3.25
CA LEU A 58 7.70 -13.65 2.86
C LEU A 58 7.65 -13.68 1.33
N ASN A 59 8.44 -14.57 0.72
CA ASN A 59 8.30 -14.83 -0.71
C ASN A 59 7.03 -15.65 -0.97
N ARG A 60 5.89 -14.99 -0.92
CA ARG A 60 4.54 -15.54 -1.07
C ARG A 60 3.66 -14.51 -1.76
N GLY A 61 2.78 -14.98 -2.64
CA GLY A 61 1.65 -14.16 -3.09
C GLY A 61 0.57 -14.09 -2.02
N VAL A 62 -0.23 -13.01 -2.04
CA VAL A 62 -1.49 -12.96 -1.27
C VAL A 62 -2.63 -13.29 -2.21
N PHE A 63 -3.47 -14.25 -1.80
CA PHE A 63 -4.56 -14.75 -2.63
C PHE A 63 -5.78 -15.14 -1.78
N SER A 64 -6.89 -15.48 -2.44
CA SER A 64 -8.14 -15.88 -1.77
C SER A 64 -8.04 -17.26 -1.08
N CYS A 65 -7.06 -18.08 -1.46
CA CYS A 65 -6.74 -19.34 -0.82
C CYS A 65 -5.23 -19.64 -0.87
N SER A 66 -4.77 -20.43 0.08
CA SER A 66 -3.36 -20.84 0.18
C SER A 66 -3.02 -21.92 -0.84
N GLY A 67 -1.75 -21.96 -1.23
CA GLY A 67 -1.21 -22.94 -2.18
C GLY A 67 -0.70 -22.30 -3.47
N PRO A 68 -0.19 -23.13 -4.40
CA PRO A 68 0.47 -22.64 -5.61
C PRO A 68 -0.52 -21.94 -6.55
N GLN A 69 -0.11 -20.77 -7.06
CA GLN A 69 -0.82 -20.00 -8.08
C GLN A 69 0.13 -19.61 -9.22
N HIS A 70 -0.41 -19.46 -10.42
CA HIS A 70 0.36 -18.98 -11.57
C HIS A 70 0.56 -17.47 -11.51
N PHE A 71 1.81 -17.04 -11.38
CA PHE A 71 2.21 -15.64 -11.38
C PHE A 71 2.87 -15.28 -12.72
N VAL A 72 2.41 -14.20 -13.35
CA VAL A 72 2.98 -13.72 -14.61
C VAL A 72 4.02 -12.65 -14.29
N VAL A 73 5.28 -12.96 -14.56
CA VAL A 73 6.41 -12.04 -14.41
C VAL A 73 6.64 -11.29 -15.71
N ASN A 74 6.54 -9.97 -15.66
CA ASN A 74 6.91 -9.11 -16.78
C ASN A 74 8.42 -8.88 -16.76
N LEU A 75 9.14 -9.34 -17.79
CA LEU A 75 10.60 -9.31 -17.81
C LEU A 75 11.18 -7.94 -18.22
N ALA A 76 10.36 -7.07 -18.82
CA ALA A 76 10.77 -5.70 -19.17
C ALA A 76 10.36 -4.66 -18.10
N ARG A 77 9.28 -4.93 -17.39
CA ARG A 77 8.62 -4.04 -16.43
C ARG A 77 8.15 -4.84 -15.23
N SER A 78 9.08 -5.22 -14.36
CA SER A 78 8.81 -6.06 -13.19
C SER A 78 7.71 -5.49 -12.29
N ASP A 79 7.53 -4.17 -12.28
CA ASP A 79 6.44 -3.43 -11.62
C ASP A 79 5.04 -3.81 -12.14
N ARG A 80 4.93 -4.49 -13.28
CA ARG A 80 3.66 -4.92 -13.89
C ARG A 80 3.46 -6.43 -13.84
N SER A 81 4.15 -7.10 -12.92
CA SER A 81 3.97 -8.54 -12.70
C SER A 81 2.72 -8.76 -11.85
N SER A 82 1.85 -9.69 -12.25
CA SER A 82 0.59 -9.93 -11.54
C SER A 82 0.13 -11.37 -11.71
N PHE A 83 -0.73 -11.82 -10.79
CA PHE A 83 -1.51 -13.06 -10.97
C PHE A 83 -2.65 -12.86 -11.99
N ASP A 84 -3.03 -11.61 -12.31
CA ASP A 84 -3.92 -11.30 -13.42
C ASP A 84 -3.12 -11.11 -14.72
N SER A 85 -3.16 -12.12 -15.59
CA SER A 85 -2.46 -12.10 -16.87
C SER A 85 -2.91 -10.97 -17.82
N THR A 86 -4.11 -10.39 -17.63
CA THR A 86 -4.59 -9.26 -18.43
C THR A 86 -3.84 -7.96 -18.09
N TRP A 87 -3.31 -7.88 -16.88
CA TRP A 87 -2.53 -6.74 -16.37
C TRP A 87 -1.03 -6.82 -16.73
N CYS A 88 -0.59 -7.94 -17.31
CA CYS A 88 0.74 -8.10 -17.90
C CYS A 88 0.66 -8.25 -19.45
N PRO A 89 0.26 -7.19 -20.19
CA PRO A 89 -0.04 -7.29 -21.63
C PRO A 89 1.20 -7.33 -22.53
N ALA A 90 2.38 -6.92 -22.02
CA ALA A 90 3.57 -6.72 -22.84
C ALA A 90 4.58 -7.88 -22.69
N ASP A 91 5.09 -8.36 -23.83
CA ASP A 91 6.21 -9.30 -23.91
C ASP A 91 7.56 -8.57 -23.83
N PRO A 92 8.63 -9.22 -23.32
CA PRO A 92 8.66 -10.62 -22.90
C PRO A 92 8.12 -10.86 -21.47
N ARG A 93 7.38 -11.96 -21.29
CA ARG A 93 6.87 -12.42 -19.99
C ARG A 93 7.22 -13.88 -19.72
N SER A 94 7.22 -14.26 -18.45
CA SER A 94 7.34 -15.66 -18.02
C SER A 94 6.24 -15.99 -17.01
N ILE A 95 5.83 -17.25 -16.95
CA ILE A 95 4.88 -17.73 -15.94
C ILE A 95 5.67 -18.60 -14.97
N ILE A 96 5.54 -18.30 -13.69
CA ILE A 96 6.12 -19.09 -12.60
C ILE A 96 5.00 -19.54 -11.66
N GLU A 97 5.24 -20.62 -10.94
CA GLU A 97 4.39 -21.03 -9.83
C GLU A 97 4.91 -20.39 -8.55
N VAL A 98 4.02 -19.73 -7.80
CA VAL A 98 4.33 -19.08 -6.53
C VAL A 98 3.38 -19.62 -5.47
N ASP A 99 3.91 -20.02 -4.32
CA ASP A 99 3.10 -20.34 -3.16
C ASP A 99 2.38 -19.08 -2.68
N CYS A 100 1.06 -19.15 -2.55
CA CYS A 100 0.24 -18.09 -1.98
C CYS A 100 -0.22 -18.44 -0.56
N VAL A 101 -0.51 -17.38 0.20
CA VAL A 101 -1.12 -17.42 1.53
C VAL A 101 -2.37 -16.54 1.54
N THR A 102 -3.27 -16.78 2.48
CA THR A 102 -4.35 -15.81 2.76
C THR A 102 -3.84 -14.73 3.71
N LEU A 103 -4.43 -13.53 3.64
CA LEU A 103 -4.10 -12.49 4.61
C LEU A 103 -4.52 -12.91 6.04
N ASP A 104 -5.56 -13.72 6.19
CA ASP A 104 -5.97 -14.29 7.48
C ASP A 104 -4.82 -15.08 8.13
N GLU A 105 -4.14 -15.95 7.38
CA GLU A 105 -2.98 -16.72 7.88
C GLU A 105 -1.82 -15.82 8.31
N VAL A 106 -1.58 -14.73 7.58
CA VAL A 106 -0.51 -13.77 7.89
C VAL A 106 -0.85 -13.01 9.17
N LEU A 107 -2.08 -12.52 9.29
CA LEU A 107 -2.57 -11.84 10.49
C LEU A 107 -2.56 -12.79 11.71
N ASP A 108 -2.96 -14.05 11.52
CA ASP A 108 -2.94 -15.04 12.60
C ASP A 108 -1.52 -15.34 13.10
N ARG A 109 -0.54 -15.31 12.19
CA ARG A 109 0.85 -15.62 12.51
C ARG A 109 1.61 -14.43 13.12
N PHE A 110 1.36 -13.22 12.65
CA PHE A 110 2.19 -12.05 12.96
C PHE A 110 1.43 -10.94 13.72
N GLY A 111 0.11 -11.06 13.89
CA GLY A 111 -0.76 -10.10 14.56
C GLY A 111 -1.34 -9.04 13.62
N THR A 112 -2.10 -8.09 14.18
CA THR A 112 -2.68 -6.98 13.41
C THR A 112 -1.67 -5.81 13.36
N PRO A 113 -1.25 -5.33 12.18
CA PRO A 113 -0.26 -4.27 12.07
C PRO A 113 -0.84 -2.89 12.39
N TYR A 114 0.02 -1.94 12.78
CA TYR A 114 -0.32 -0.53 12.88
C TYR A 114 -0.72 0.07 11.53
N TYR A 115 0.09 -0.19 10.50
CA TYR A 115 -0.12 0.30 9.13
C TYR A 115 0.01 -0.86 8.14
N MET A 116 -0.90 -0.92 7.16
CA MET A 116 -0.90 -1.93 6.10
C MET A 116 -0.95 -1.25 4.73
N LYS A 117 0.12 -1.38 3.95
CA LYS A 117 0.16 -1.03 2.54
C LYS A 117 -0.24 -2.25 1.72
N ILE A 118 -1.15 -2.07 0.76
CA ILE A 118 -1.63 -3.10 -0.15
C ILE A 118 -1.47 -2.56 -1.57
N ASP A 119 -0.64 -3.25 -2.35
CA ASP A 119 -0.30 -2.86 -3.71
C ASP A 119 0.10 -4.13 -4.47
N ILE A 120 -0.90 -4.94 -4.80
CA ILE A 120 -0.73 -6.24 -5.47
C ILE A 120 -1.44 -6.29 -6.81
N GLU A 121 -1.53 -5.13 -7.46
CA GLU A 121 -1.88 -4.99 -8.88
C GLU A 121 -3.15 -5.77 -9.26
N HIS A 122 -4.29 -5.25 -8.79
CA HIS A 122 -5.68 -5.69 -9.05
C HIS A 122 -6.23 -6.83 -8.17
N LEU A 123 -5.41 -7.38 -7.29
CA LEU A 123 -5.86 -8.37 -6.30
C LEU A 123 -6.12 -7.77 -4.91
N ASP A 124 -6.05 -6.45 -4.76
CA ASP A 124 -6.16 -5.78 -3.47
C ASP A 124 -7.48 -6.09 -2.74
N TYR A 125 -8.54 -6.39 -3.50
CA TYR A 125 -9.84 -6.78 -2.96
C TYR A 125 -9.78 -8.03 -2.06
N VAL A 126 -8.85 -8.97 -2.30
CA VAL A 126 -8.72 -10.19 -1.48
C VAL A 126 -8.25 -9.84 -0.06
N CYS A 127 -7.43 -8.80 0.08
CA CYS A 127 -7.00 -8.29 1.37
C CYS A 127 -8.17 -7.62 2.11
N ILE A 128 -9.02 -6.88 1.39
CA ILE A 128 -10.21 -6.26 2.00
C ILE A 128 -11.22 -7.31 2.46
N GLU A 129 -11.47 -8.34 1.65
CA GLU A 129 -12.32 -9.47 2.05
C GLU A 129 -11.78 -10.20 3.29
N ALA A 130 -10.46 -10.33 3.40
CA ALA A 130 -9.86 -10.90 4.61
C ALA A 130 -10.08 -10.00 5.83
N LEU A 131 -9.87 -8.68 5.71
CA LEU A 131 -10.14 -7.75 6.81
C LEU A 131 -11.61 -7.78 7.27
N GLU A 132 -12.57 -8.06 6.39
CA GLU A 132 -14.00 -8.24 6.73
C GLU A 132 -14.28 -9.43 7.65
N ARG A 133 -13.34 -10.38 7.75
CA ARG A 133 -13.43 -11.54 8.65
C ARG A 133 -12.70 -11.31 9.97
N GLN A 134 -12.00 -10.19 10.12
CA GLN A 134 -11.16 -9.90 11.27
C GLN A 134 -11.90 -9.08 12.31
N THR A 135 -11.54 -9.30 13.57
CA THR A 135 -12.08 -8.55 14.72
C THR A 135 -11.25 -7.31 15.04
N ASP A 136 -9.93 -7.45 14.94
CA ASP A 136 -8.96 -6.37 15.15
C ASP A 136 -8.43 -5.90 13.80
N LEU A 137 -8.60 -4.62 13.52
CA LEU A 137 -8.24 -3.99 12.24
C LEU A 137 -6.97 -3.15 12.37
N PRO A 138 -6.16 -3.03 11.30
CA PRO A 138 -5.07 -2.07 11.26
C PRO A 138 -5.56 -0.66 11.56
N ARG A 139 -4.75 0.15 12.24
CA ARG A 139 -5.13 1.55 12.48
C ARG A 139 -5.23 2.31 11.17
N PHE A 140 -4.28 2.04 10.27
CA PHE A 140 -4.22 2.64 8.94
C PHE A 140 -4.08 1.58 7.86
N VAL A 141 -4.80 1.77 6.77
CA VAL A 141 -4.67 0.98 5.54
C VAL A 141 -4.48 1.91 4.36
N SER A 142 -3.59 1.54 3.45
CA SER A 142 -3.35 2.22 2.18
C SER A 142 -3.48 1.22 1.05
N VAL A 143 -4.25 1.56 0.04
CA VAL A 143 -4.41 0.73 -1.16
C VAL A 143 -4.17 1.56 -2.39
N GLU A 144 -3.42 1.04 -3.34
CA GLU A 144 -3.21 1.68 -4.64
C GLU A 144 -4.50 1.59 -5.49
N THR A 145 -5.47 2.43 -5.16
CA THR A 145 -6.75 2.45 -5.85
C THR A 145 -7.42 3.82 -5.78
N GLY A 146 -8.04 4.22 -6.88
CA GLY A 146 -8.95 5.37 -6.93
C GLY A 146 -10.42 4.99 -6.83
N ARG A 147 -10.76 3.77 -6.38
CA ARG A 147 -12.12 3.25 -6.54
C ARG A 147 -13.04 3.54 -5.36
N ILE A 148 -14.28 3.94 -5.67
CA ILE A 148 -15.32 4.28 -4.69
C ILE A 148 -15.73 3.10 -3.80
N ASP A 149 -15.76 1.88 -4.35
CA ASP A 149 -16.15 0.68 -3.61
C ASP A 149 -15.21 0.38 -2.44
N PHE A 150 -13.92 0.72 -2.56
CA PHE A 150 -12.97 0.63 -1.45
C PHE A 150 -13.43 1.47 -0.25
N ILE A 151 -13.70 2.76 -0.45
CA ILE A 151 -14.14 3.67 0.63
C ILE A 151 -15.41 3.15 1.31
N GLN A 152 -16.36 2.64 0.53
CA GLN A 152 -17.62 2.11 1.06
C GLN A 152 -17.40 0.87 1.93
N ARG A 153 -16.56 -0.08 1.48
CA ARG A 153 -16.23 -1.29 2.24
C ARG A 153 -15.45 -0.97 3.50
N MET A 154 -14.42 -0.13 3.41
CA MET A 154 -13.64 0.29 4.57
C MET A 154 -14.50 1.04 5.60
N SER A 155 -15.44 1.88 5.16
CA SER A 155 -16.39 2.50 6.08
C SER A 155 -17.29 1.49 6.78
N THR A 156 -17.73 0.44 6.09
CA THR A 156 -18.54 -0.64 6.66
C THR A 156 -17.77 -1.45 7.69
N LEU A 157 -16.46 -1.64 7.47
CA LEU A 157 -15.53 -2.26 8.42
C LEU A 157 -15.34 -1.45 9.71
N GLY A 158 -15.64 -0.15 9.70
CA GLY A 158 -15.52 0.72 10.86
C GLY A 158 -14.46 1.82 10.74
N TYR A 159 -13.78 1.93 9.59
CA TYR A 159 -12.91 3.07 9.32
C TYR A 159 -13.75 4.35 9.17
N LYS A 160 -13.27 5.45 9.76
CA LYS A 160 -14.05 6.69 9.91
C LYS A 160 -13.51 7.83 9.07
N ARG A 161 -12.23 7.74 8.72
CA ARG A 161 -11.47 8.81 8.07
C ARG A 161 -10.77 8.29 6.84
N PHE A 162 -10.76 9.10 5.79
CA PHE A 162 -10.25 8.73 4.48
C PHE A 162 -9.42 9.83 3.84
N LYS A 163 -8.52 9.42 2.95
CA LYS A 163 -7.83 10.30 2.01
C LYS A 163 -7.75 9.62 0.65
N ILE A 164 -7.78 10.43 -0.40
CA ILE A 164 -7.36 10.05 -1.74
C ILE A 164 -6.18 10.94 -2.09
N ILE A 165 -5.05 10.30 -2.38
CA ILE A 165 -3.74 10.94 -2.51
C ILE A 165 -3.15 10.55 -3.86
N SER A 166 -2.75 11.53 -4.67
CA SER A 166 -2.08 11.24 -5.94
C SER A 166 -0.61 10.91 -5.70
N GLN A 167 -0.14 9.78 -6.22
CA GLN A 167 1.26 9.37 -6.07
C GLN A 167 2.24 10.26 -6.84
N VAL A 168 1.77 11.00 -7.87
CA VAL A 168 2.60 11.89 -8.70
C VAL A 168 3.34 12.93 -7.85
N TRP A 169 2.74 13.37 -6.75
CA TRP A 169 3.27 14.41 -5.87
C TRP A 169 4.19 13.91 -4.78
N ASN A 170 4.31 12.61 -4.59
CA ASN A 170 5.17 12.06 -3.53
C ASN A 170 6.60 12.62 -3.61
N GLN A 171 7.11 12.83 -4.83
CA GLN A 171 8.47 13.33 -5.07
C GLN A 171 8.69 14.80 -4.66
N THR A 172 7.63 15.57 -4.45
CA THR A 172 7.69 16.98 -4.07
C THR A 172 7.38 17.21 -2.59
N ILE A 173 6.95 16.18 -1.86
CA ILE A 173 6.54 16.32 -0.47
C ILE A 173 7.74 16.34 0.46
N ALA A 174 7.74 17.28 1.40
CA ALA A 174 8.63 17.29 2.55
C ALA A 174 7.94 16.64 3.75
N LEU A 175 8.66 15.76 4.46
CA LEU A 175 8.17 15.13 5.68
C LEU A 175 8.11 16.13 6.84
N PRO A 176 7.11 16.00 7.74
CA PRO A 176 6.98 16.90 8.88
C PRO A 176 8.16 16.75 9.86
N PHE A 177 8.53 17.85 10.51
CA PHE A 177 9.46 17.88 11.62
C PHE A 177 8.85 18.66 12.80
N PRO A 178 8.65 18.06 13.98
CA PRO A 178 9.00 16.68 14.35
C PRO A 178 8.19 15.62 13.57
N ALA A 179 8.72 14.40 13.50
CA ALA A 179 8.04 13.28 12.87
C ALA A 179 6.72 12.97 13.59
N LEU A 180 5.68 12.63 12.80
CA LEU A 180 4.40 12.16 13.32
C LEU A 180 4.34 10.63 13.38
N GLU A 181 5.21 9.96 12.63
CA GLU A 181 5.37 8.51 12.64
C GLU A 181 6.82 8.15 12.98
N GLY A 182 7.05 7.28 13.96
CA GLY A 182 8.37 6.78 14.31
C GLY A 182 9.45 7.87 14.43
N HIS A 183 10.58 7.67 13.74
CA HIS A 183 11.70 8.62 13.71
C HIS A 183 11.63 9.59 12.52
N TYR A 184 12.23 10.77 12.64
CA TYR A 184 12.41 11.64 11.48
C TYR A 184 13.45 11.05 10.54
N VAL A 185 13.08 10.94 9.26
CA VAL A 185 13.97 10.49 8.18
C VAL A 185 13.95 11.55 7.10
N HIS A 186 15.13 12.05 6.73
CA HIS A 186 15.24 12.94 5.58
C HIS A 186 15.13 12.11 4.29
N LYS A 187 13.90 11.99 3.75
CA LYS A 187 13.59 11.21 2.55
C LYS A 187 13.16 12.13 1.42
N ARG A 188 13.69 11.89 0.22
CA ARG A 188 13.14 12.39 -1.04
C ARG A 188 12.52 11.20 -1.76
N PHE A 189 11.20 11.18 -1.89
CA PHE A 189 10.51 10.08 -2.55
C PHE A 189 10.81 10.07 -4.05
N THR A 190 10.78 8.87 -4.61
CA THR A 190 10.93 8.61 -6.05
C THR A 190 9.67 7.91 -6.56
N LYS A 191 9.61 7.61 -7.86
CA LYS A 191 8.52 6.82 -8.46
C LYS A 191 8.36 5.38 -7.90
N TYR A 192 9.24 4.95 -7.00
CA TYR A 192 9.18 3.62 -6.37
C TYR A 192 8.61 3.66 -4.95
N HIS A 193 8.10 4.80 -4.50
CA HIS A 193 7.54 4.94 -3.15
C HIS A 193 6.09 5.40 -3.23
N SER A 194 5.25 4.82 -2.38
CA SER A 194 3.87 5.28 -2.15
C SER A 194 3.81 6.57 -1.31
N GLY A 195 4.95 7.06 -0.81
CA GLY A 195 5.06 8.36 -0.14
C GLY A 195 5.01 8.26 1.39
N PRO A 196 4.64 9.36 2.09
CA PRO A 196 4.42 9.33 3.53
C PRO A 196 3.27 8.39 3.91
N PHE A 197 3.31 7.80 5.11
CA PHE A 197 2.29 6.86 5.59
C PHE A 197 1.63 7.33 6.89
N GLY A 198 0.53 6.67 7.26
CA GLY A 198 -0.18 6.93 8.52
C GLY A 198 -0.52 8.41 8.72
N ALA A 199 -0.18 8.94 9.89
CA ALA A 199 -0.39 10.33 10.25
C ALA A 199 0.46 11.34 9.45
N GLU A 200 1.54 10.91 8.78
CA GLU A 200 2.39 11.78 7.95
C GLU A 200 1.87 11.96 6.52
N THR A 201 0.82 11.23 6.12
CA THR A 201 0.13 11.47 4.84
C THR A 201 -0.35 12.92 4.77
N TYR A 202 -0.20 13.55 3.60
CA TYR A 202 -0.57 14.95 3.42
C TYR A 202 -2.09 15.15 3.36
N GLY A 203 -2.53 16.41 3.49
CA GLY A 203 -3.95 16.78 3.41
C GLY A 203 -4.77 16.38 4.65
N PRO A 204 -6.03 16.86 4.73
CA PRO A 204 -6.92 16.55 5.84
C PRO A 204 -7.49 15.13 5.73
N TRP A 205 -7.76 14.51 6.88
CA TRP A 205 -8.54 13.28 6.97
C TRP A 205 -10.04 13.60 6.84
N LEU A 206 -10.66 13.12 5.77
CA LEU A 206 -12.06 13.41 5.41
C LEU A 206 -13.01 12.33 5.94
N SER A 207 -14.27 12.67 6.17
CA SER A 207 -15.32 11.68 6.38
C SER A 207 -15.61 10.89 5.09
N LYS A 208 -16.39 9.80 5.19
CA LYS A 208 -16.85 9.04 4.01
C LYS A 208 -17.53 9.94 2.98
N ASP A 209 -18.49 10.76 3.39
CA ASP A 209 -19.27 11.57 2.46
C ASP A 209 -18.39 12.64 1.80
N GLU A 210 -17.46 13.20 2.57
CA GLU A 210 -16.53 14.23 2.09
C GLU A 210 -15.51 13.67 1.09
N VAL A 211 -14.95 12.48 1.34
CA VAL A 211 -14.01 11.86 0.39
C VAL A 211 -14.72 11.38 -0.88
N LEU A 212 -15.97 10.90 -0.78
CA LEU A 212 -16.75 10.50 -1.95
C LEU A 212 -17.11 11.71 -2.81
N GLU A 213 -17.47 12.84 -2.19
CA GLU A 213 -17.65 14.10 -2.90
C GLU A 213 -16.35 14.50 -3.62
N GLU A 214 -15.20 14.41 -2.94
CA GLU A 214 -13.89 14.71 -3.53
C GLU A 214 -13.58 13.82 -4.74
N MET A 215 -13.82 12.51 -4.64
CA MET A 215 -13.61 11.56 -5.74
C MET A 215 -14.50 11.89 -6.95
N LEU A 216 -15.76 12.26 -6.73
CA LEU A 216 -16.66 12.69 -7.80
C LEU A 216 -16.18 13.98 -8.48
N HIS A 217 -15.60 14.91 -7.73
CA HIS A 217 -15.00 16.13 -8.30
C HIS A 217 -13.78 15.79 -9.16
N ILE A 218 -12.93 14.88 -8.69
CA ILE A 218 -11.76 14.38 -9.43
C ILE A 218 -12.20 13.67 -10.72
N GLU A 219 -13.14 12.73 -10.65
CA GLU A 219 -13.65 11.99 -11.81
C GLU A 219 -14.37 12.90 -12.83
N GLY A 220 -15.16 13.85 -12.33
CA GLY A 220 -15.92 14.79 -13.16
C GLY A 220 -15.09 15.95 -13.74
N GLY A 221 -13.80 16.04 -13.39
CA GLY A 221 -12.93 17.15 -13.76
C GLY A 221 -13.40 18.51 -13.24
N ASN A 222 -14.18 18.53 -12.16
CA ASN A 222 -14.69 19.75 -11.53
C ASN A 222 -13.75 20.16 -10.39
N TYR A 223 -12.60 20.70 -10.75
CA TYR A 223 -11.51 21.01 -9.81
C TYR A 223 -11.79 22.24 -8.95
N GLU A 224 -12.76 23.07 -9.33
CA GLU A 224 -13.10 24.25 -8.52
C GLU A 224 -13.78 23.90 -7.19
N GLY A 225 -14.48 22.76 -7.11
CA GLY A 225 -15.10 22.27 -5.88
C GLY A 225 -14.23 21.32 -5.06
N SER A 226 -13.09 20.89 -5.60
CA SER A 226 -12.16 19.99 -4.90
C SER A 226 -11.56 20.66 -3.67
N ARG A 227 -11.63 19.94 -2.55
CA ARG A 227 -11.04 20.33 -1.26
C ARG A 227 -9.52 20.27 -1.29
N HIS A 228 -8.92 19.64 -2.32
CA HIS A 228 -7.49 19.68 -2.63
C HIS A 228 -6.98 21.01 -3.19
N LYS A 229 -7.82 22.04 -3.35
CA LYS A 229 -7.41 23.41 -3.70
C LYS A 229 -6.31 24.01 -2.80
N LEU A 230 -6.09 23.44 -1.61
CA LEU A 230 -5.12 23.92 -0.62
C LEU A 230 -3.64 23.54 -0.89
N LEU A 231 -3.32 22.89 -2.01
CA LEU A 231 -1.98 22.31 -2.23
C LEU A 231 -1.22 22.80 -3.47
N GLY A 232 -1.73 23.80 -4.21
CA GLY A 232 -1.03 24.33 -5.40
C GLY A 232 -0.92 23.33 -6.56
N CYS A 233 -1.83 22.35 -6.61
CA CYS A 233 -1.85 21.29 -7.64
C CYS A 233 -2.38 21.84 -8.99
N PRO A 234 -1.64 21.69 -10.10
CA PRO A 234 -2.12 22.01 -11.45
C PRO A 234 -3.30 21.13 -11.88
N GLU A 235 -4.25 21.73 -12.58
CA GLU A 235 -5.50 21.12 -13.09
C GLU A 235 -5.28 19.84 -13.94
N GLU A 236 -4.08 19.68 -14.50
CA GLU A 236 -3.67 18.59 -15.39
C GLU A 236 -3.27 17.30 -14.64
N ALA A 237 -2.93 17.38 -13.35
CA ALA A 237 -2.40 16.27 -12.57
C ALA A 237 -3.46 15.25 -12.14
N PHE A 238 -4.73 15.67 -12.09
CA PHE A 238 -5.83 14.81 -11.64
C PHE A 238 -6.42 13.92 -12.73
N ARG A 239 -6.02 14.12 -14.00
CA ARG A 239 -6.43 13.32 -15.15
C ARG A 239 -5.72 11.96 -15.24
N PHE A 240 -4.73 11.69 -14.39
CA PHE A 240 -3.92 10.48 -14.42
C PHE A 240 -4.26 9.56 -13.23
N ASN A 241 -4.67 8.33 -13.54
CA ASN A 241 -5.31 7.32 -12.67
C ASN A 241 -4.41 6.67 -11.58
N TRP A 242 -3.49 7.39 -10.95
CA TRP A 242 -2.58 6.80 -9.96
C TRP A 242 -2.76 7.44 -8.58
N TYR A 243 -3.68 6.86 -7.80
CA TYR A 243 -4.04 7.32 -6.47
C TYR A 243 -3.92 6.21 -5.43
N ASP A 244 -3.49 6.58 -4.24
CA ASP A 244 -3.64 5.79 -3.04
C ASP A 244 -4.90 6.24 -2.28
N ALA A 245 -5.75 5.26 -1.95
CA ALA A 245 -6.83 5.43 -1.01
C ALA A 245 -6.34 5.03 0.38
N HIS A 246 -6.39 5.96 1.32
CA HIS A 246 -6.04 5.71 2.71
C HIS A 246 -7.30 5.68 3.58
N ALA A 247 -7.31 4.79 4.57
CA ALA A 247 -8.35 4.67 5.57
C ALA A 247 -7.73 4.69 6.98
N SER A 248 -8.38 5.37 7.92
CA SER A 248 -8.02 5.42 9.35
C SER A 248 -9.24 5.10 10.24
N LEU A 249 -9.01 4.34 11.32
CA LEU A 249 -10.02 4.06 12.35
C LEU A 249 -10.36 5.31 13.20
N GLU A 250 -9.48 6.31 13.19
CA GLU A 250 -9.55 7.55 13.97
C GLU A 250 -9.58 8.78 13.07
#